data_AF-A0A397TFW9-F1
#
_entry.id   AF-A0A397TFW9-F1
#
_cell.length_a   1.000
_cell.length_b   1.000
_cell.length_c   1.000
_cell.angle_alpha   90.00
_cell.angle_beta   90.00
_cell.angle_gamma   90.00
#
_symmetry.space_group_name_H-M   'P 1'
#
loop_
_entity.id
_entity.type
_entity.pdbx_description
1 polymer ?
#
loop_
_entity_poly.entity_id
_entity_poly.type
_entity_poly.pdbx_seq_one_letter_code
_entity_poly.pdbx_strand_id
1 'polypeptide(L)'
;MSDTIDNKDSTYTNKDDDKKYNCSLVQSFDQYVLCYTVGGQAVNYYRYGERKDCKSKWENFKFCLQLKSKPTDIRKELIIERESLKKEQRNREKSSLDVWEIRDKPPQNFPPNLS
;
A
#
# COMPACT_ATOMS: atom_id res chain seq x y z
N MET A 1 12.52 3.38 -46.23
CA MET A 1 12.98 4.00 -44.97
C MET A 1 12.17 3.32 -43.88
N SER A 2 12.64 2.16 -43.45
CA SER A 2 11.93 1.32 -42.47
C SER A 2 12.54 1.63 -41.12
N ASP A 3 11.78 2.25 -40.23
CA ASP A 3 12.20 2.42 -38.85
C ASP A 3 11.98 1.08 -38.13
N THR A 4 13.08 0.40 -37.84
CA THR A 4 13.11 -0.77 -36.97
C THR A 4 12.73 -0.31 -35.57
N ILE A 5 11.52 -0.66 -35.12
CA ILE A 5 11.15 -0.54 -33.71
C ILE A 5 11.92 -1.64 -32.97
N ASP A 6 12.97 -1.22 -32.26
CA ASP A 6 13.76 -2.09 -31.39
C ASP A 6 12.85 -2.71 -30.32
N ASN A 7 12.56 -4.00 -30.49
CA ASN A 7 11.85 -4.84 -29.54
C ASN A 7 12.76 -5.14 -28.34
N LYS A 8 12.95 -4.15 -27.47
CA LYS A 8 13.85 -4.19 -26.30
C LYS A 8 13.09 -4.20 -24.98
N ASP A 9 11.93 -4.84 -24.93
CA ASP A 9 11.10 -4.91 -23.70
C ASP A 9 10.81 -6.35 -23.21
N SER A 10 11.43 -7.37 -23.82
CA SER A 10 11.08 -8.78 -23.53
C SER A 10 11.97 -9.48 -22.48
N THR A 11 13.03 -8.86 -21.95
CA THR A 11 13.97 -9.53 -21.01
C THR A 11 14.15 -8.83 -19.65
N TYR A 12 13.52 -7.67 -19.44
CA TYR A 12 13.55 -6.93 -18.17
C TYR A 12 12.36 -7.19 -17.24
N THR A 13 11.46 -8.10 -17.60
CA THR A 13 10.21 -8.34 -16.85
C THR A 13 10.26 -9.52 -15.89
N ASN A 14 11.33 -10.34 -15.86
CA ASN A 14 11.37 -11.49 -14.95
C ASN A 14 12.05 -11.19 -13.60
N LYS A 15 13.21 -10.50 -13.60
CA LYS A 15 13.99 -10.29 -12.37
C LYS A 15 13.46 -9.18 -11.46
N ASP A 16 12.89 -8.12 -12.04
CA ASP A 16 12.37 -6.98 -11.27
C ASP A 16 11.00 -7.29 -10.65
N ASP A 17 10.18 -8.08 -11.35
CA ASP A 17 8.91 -8.61 -10.82
C ASP A 17 9.14 -9.57 -9.66
N ASP A 18 10.10 -10.50 -9.77
CA ASP A 18 10.43 -11.40 -8.66
C ASP A 18 10.78 -10.63 -7.39
N LYS A 19 11.54 -9.54 -7.49
CA LYS A 19 11.94 -8.72 -6.35
C LYS A 19 10.76 -7.99 -5.71
N LYS A 20 9.78 -7.55 -6.52
CA LYS A 20 8.54 -6.88 -6.08
C LYS A 20 7.62 -7.82 -5.30
N TYR A 21 7.53 -9.09 -5.69
CA TYR A 21 6.72 -10.12 -5.02
C TYR A 21 7.50 -10.94 -3.98
N ASN A 22 8.64 -10.43 -3.51
CA ASN A 22 9.35 -11.00 -2.38
C ASN A 22 9.13 -10.11 -1.14
N CYS A 23 8.48 -10.66 -0.11
CA CYS A 23 8.41 -9.95 1.16
C CYS A 23 9.77 -10.00 1.88
N SER A 24 10.32 -8.84 2.23
CA SER A 24 11.48 -8.76 3.12
C SER A 24 11.08 -9.04 4.57
N LEU A 25 11.56 -10.17 5.11
CA LEU A 25 11.24 -10.62 6.47
C LEU A 25 11.82 -9.69 7.54
N VAL A 26 13.08 -9.27 7.35
CA VAL A 26 13.77 -8.35 8.26
C VAL A 26 13.03 -7.02 8.35
N GLN A 27 12.64 -6.46 7.20
CA GLN A 27 11.89 -5.21 7.16
C GLN A 27 10.51 -5.33 7.84
N SER A 28 9.81 -6.44 7.64
CA SER A 28 8.50 -6.67 8.27
C SER A 28 8.62 -6.86 9.79
N PHE A 29 9.69 -7.51 10.24
CA PHE A 29 10.02 -7.67 11.65
C PHE A 29 10.37 -6.34 12.30
N ASP A 30 11.25 -5.54 11.68
CA ASP A 30 11.65 -4.23 12.19
C ASP A 30 10.42 -3.33 12.35
N GLN A 31 9.50 -3.32 11.39
CA GLN A 31 8.25 -2.56 11.51
C GLN A 31 7.36 -3.03 12.67
N TYR A 32 7.32 -4.33 12.94
CA TYR A 32 6.57 -4.88 14.07
C TYR A 32 7.20 -4.45 15.40
N VAL A 33 8.52 -4.66 15.56
CA VAL A 33 9.24 -4.29 16.78
C VAL A 33 9.17 -2.79 17.03
N LEU A 34 9.43 -1.97 16.02
CA LEU A 34 9.35 -0.51 16.10
C LEU A 34 7.97 -0.04 16.57
N CYS A 35 6.89 -0.72 16.18
CA CYS A 35 5.55 -0.37 16.63
C CYS A 35 5.39 -0.56 18.15
N TYR A 36 6.01 -1.59 18.74
CA TYR A 36 5.95 -1.85 20.18
C TYR A 36 6.99 -1.07 21.00
N THR A 37 7.96 -0.42 20.36
CA THR A 37 8.95 0.38 21.09
C THR A 37 8.28 1.51 21.87
N VAL A 38 8.83 1.79 23.06
CA VAL A 38 8.32 2.80 23.99
C VAL A 38 8.28 4.19 23.33
N GLY A 39 9.32 4.55 22.57
CA GLY A 39 9.37 5.85 21.88
C GLY A 39 8.24 6.05 20.88
N GLY A 40 7.92 5.03 20.08
CA GLY A 40 6.81 5.09 19.12
C GLY A 40 5.43 5.10 19.79
N GLN A 41 5.28 4.38 20.91
CA GLN A 41 4.04 4.30 21.66
C GLN A 41 3.76 5.53 22.51
N ALA A 42 4.79 6.22 23.02
CA ALA A 42 4.66 7.39 23.88
C ALA A 42 3.86 8.52 23.22
N VAL A 43 4.05 8.77 21.92
CA VAL A 43 3.31 9.81 21.19
C VAL A 43 1.83 9.46 21.06
N ASN A 44 1.51 8.20 20.76
CA ASN A 44 0.13 7.76 20.64
C ASN A 44 -0.60 7.80 21.98
N TYR A 45 0.09 7.35 23.03
CA TYR A 45 -0.40 7.38 24.38
C TYR A 45 -0.62 8.82 24.88
N TYR A 46 0.31 9.74 24.58
CA TYR A 46 0.15 11.16 24.92
C TYR A 46 -1.03 11.81 24.20
N ARG A 47 -1.24 11.52 22.91
CA ARG A 47 -2.31 12.15 22.11
C ARG A 47 -3.70 11.58 22.37
N TYR A 48 -3.80 10.27 22.49
CA TYR A 48 -5.09 9.57 22.51
C TYR A 48 -5.35 8.81 23.82
N GLY A 49 -4.39 8.75 24.74
CA GLY A 49 -4.51 7.99 25.99
C GLY A 49 -4.40 6.46 25.83
N GLU A 50 -4.21 5.98 24.61
CA GLU A 50 -4.22 4.55 24.29
C GLU A 50 -2.94 4.11 23.59
N ARG A 51 -2.61 2.83 23.78
CA ARG A 51 -1.54 2.18 23.01
C ARG A 51 -1.98 2.02 21.57
N LYS A 52 -1.06 2.27 20.64
CA LYS A 52 -1.29 2.11 19.21
C LYS A 52 -1.54 0.64 18.89
N ASP A 53 -2.57 0.36 18.09
CA ASP A 53 -2.83 -0.98 17.58
C ASP A 53 -1.75 -1.40 16.57
N CYS A 54 -0.92 -2.37 16.97
CA CYS A 54 0.16 -2.92 16.15
C CYS A 54 -0.23 -4.23 15.43
N LYS A 55 -1.50 -4.66 15.52
CA LYS A 55 -1.97 -5.92 14.93
C LYS A 55 -1.73 -6.01 13.42
N SER A 56 -1.94 -4.91 12.69
CA SER A 56 -1.67 -4.87 11.23
C SER A 56 -0.21 -5.18 10.88
N LYS A 57 0.75 -4.71 11.69
CA LYS A 57 2.18 -5.00 11.48
C LYS A 57 2.50 -6.46 11.79
N TRP A 58 1.92 -7.01 12.85
CA TRP A 58 2.03 -8.43 13.18
C TRP A 58 1.48 -9.34 12.07
N GLU A 59 0.30 -9.04 11.55
CA GLU A 59 -0.30 -9.82 10.46
C GLU A 59 0.52 -9.77 9.17
N ASN A 60 1.22 -8.67 8.90
CA ASN A 60 2.15 -8.61 7.77
C ASN A 60 3.39 -9.47 8.01
N PHE A 61 3.96 -9.43 9.23
CA PHE A 61 5.09 -10.29 9.59
C PHE A 61 4.74 -11.78 9.51
N LYS A 62 3.62 -12.19 10.09
CA LYS A 62 3.12 -13.57 10.04
C LYS A 62 2.91 -14.06 8.61
N PHE A 63 2.33 -13.21 7.77
CA PHE A 63 2.14 -13.52 6.35
C PHE A 63 3.47 -13.74 5.63
N CYS A 64 4.46 -12.87 5.84
CA CYS A 64 5.78 -13.02 5.23
C CYS A 64 6.53 -14.27 5.72
N LEU A 65 6.37 -14.65 6.99
CA LEU A 65 6.88 -15.93 7.51
C LEU A 65 6.26 -17.11 6.77
N GLN A 66 4.94 -17.10 6.57
CA GLN A 66 4.23 -18.17 5.85
C GLN A 66 4.70 -18.29 4.40
N LEU A 67 4.89 -17.16 3.71
CA LEU A 67 5.32 -17.11 2.32
C LEU A 67 6.74 -17.64 2.08
N LYS A 68 7.62 -17.57 3.08
CA LYS A 68 9.00 -18.09 2.98
C LYS A 68 9.03 -19.59 2.66
N SER A 69 8.04 -20.34 3.17
CA SER A 69 7.93 -21.80 2.97
C SER A 69 7.36 -22.21 1.60
N LYS A 70 6.79 -21.26 0.84
CA LYS A 70 6.08 -21.53 -0.42
C LYS A 70 6.98 -21.31 -1.64
N PRO A 71 6.74 -22.02 -2.75
CA PRO A 71 7.43 -21.78 -4.02
C PRO A 71 7.10 -20.37 -4.55
N THR A 72 7.91 -19.87 -5.47
CA THR A 72 7.83 -18.52 -6.02
C THR A 72 6.49 -18.22 -6.68
N ASP A 73 5.91 -19.19 -7.39
CA ASP A 73 4.68 -18.97 -8.17
C ASP A 73 3.48 -18.80 -7.25
N ILE A 74 3.31 -19.74 -6.30
CA ILE A 74 2.26 -19.65 -5.26
C ILE A 74 2.45 -18.39 -4.40
N ARG A 75 3.70 -18.00 -4.12
CA ARG A 75 3.97 -16.78 -3.35
C ARG A 75 3.44 -15.53 -4.05
N LYS A 76 3.64 -15.42 -5.37
CA LYS A 76 3.14 -14.29 -6.18
C LYS A 76 1.62 -14.21 -6.10
N GLU A 77 0.94 -15.33 -6.32
CA GLU A 77 -0.52 -15.41 -6.27
C GLU A 77 -1.07 -14.95 -4.91
N LEU A 78 -0.52 -15.47 -3.81
CA LEU A 78 -0.95 -15.11 -2.45
C LEU A 78 -0.72 -13.63 -2.12
N ILE A 79 0.36 -13.03 -2.62
CA ILE A 79 0.63 -11.60 -2.44
C ILE A 79 -0.40 -10.77 -3.21
N ILE A 80 -0.63 -11.11 -4.48
CA ILE A 80 -1.60 -10.41 -5.33
C ILE A 80 -2.99 -10.48 -4.72
N GLU A 81 -3.42 -11.66 -4.26
CA GLU A 81 -4.71 -11.86 -3.59
C GLU A 81 -4.82 -11.00 -2.31
N ARG A 82 -3.78 -10.99 -1.46
CA ARG A 82 -3.80 -10.15 -0.25
C ARG A 82 -3.86 -8.67 -0.59
N GLU A 83 -3.18 -8.23 -1.64
CA GLU A 83 -3.18 -6.84 -2.09
C GLU A 83 -4.52 -6.43 -2.71
N SER A 84 -5.17 -7.32 -3.47
CA SER A 84 -6.51 -7.07 -3.99
C SER A 84 -7.51 -6.93 -2.85
N LEU A 85 -7.50 -7.84 -1.87
CA LEU A 85 -8.36 -7.76 -0.68
C LEU A 85 -8.14 -6.47 0.13
N LYS A 86 -6.88 -6.05 0.30
CA LYS A 86 -6.54 -4.76 0.95
C LYS A 86 -7.01 -3.56 0.14
N LYS A 87 -6.94 -3.64 -1.19
CA LYS A 87 -7.44 -2.58 -2.08
C LYS A 87 -8.95 -2.49 -2.01
N GLU A 88 -9.64 -3.62 -2.06
CA GLU A 88 -11.09 -3.70 -1.89
C GLU A 88 -11.54 -3.14 -0.54
N GLN A 89 -10.85 -3.51 0.56
CA GLN A 89 -11.15 -2.96 1.88
C GLN A 89 -10.98 -1.43 1.91
N ARG A 90 -9.88 -0.90 1.39
CA ARG A 90 -9.65 0.56 1.30
C ARG A 90 -10.67 1.26 0.40
N ASN A 91 -11.12 0.61 -0.67
CA ASN A 91 -12.15 1.17 -1.55
C ASN A 91 -13.54 1.16 -0.90
N ARG A 92 -13.82 0.22 0.00
CA ARG A 92 -15.06 0.18 0.79
C ARG A 92 -15.07 1.22 1.92
N GLU A 93 -13.91 1.60 2.43
CA GLU A 93 -13.79 2.69 3.39
C GLU A 93 -14.20 4.02 2.72
N LYS A 94 -14.90 4.89 3.45
CA LYS A 94 -15.39 6.16 2.91
C LYS A 94 -14.21 7.03 2.48
N SER A 95 -14.10 7.27 1.19
CA SER A 95 -13.12 8.21 0.63
C SER A 95 -13.58 9.65 0.85
N SER A 96 -12.66 10.60 0.93
CA SER A 96 -13.00 12.03 0.97
C SER A 96 -13.79 12.49 -0.26
N LEU A 97 -13.69 11.76 -1.38
CA LEU A 97 -14.49 11.99 -2.59
C LEU A 97 -15.99 11.75 -2.36
N ASP A 98 -16.35 10.92 -1.38
CA ASP A 98 -17.75 10.61 -1.03
C ASP A 98 -18.45 11.78 -0.31
N VAL A 99 -17.69 12.75 0.20
CA VAL A 99 -18.23 13.96 0.83
C VAL A 99 -18.67 15.01 -0.19
N TRP A 100 -18.16 14.94 -1.43
CA TRP A 100 -18.37 15.95 -2.45
C TRP A 100 -19.34 15.46 -3.51
N GLU A 101 -20.44 16.19 -3.67
CA GLU A 101 -21.34 16.01 -4.81
C GLU A 101 -20.79 16.75 -6.04
N ILE A 102 -20.99 16.14 -7.22
CA ILE A 102 -20.65 16.78 -8.49
C ILE A 102 -21.54 18.00 -8.65
N ARG A 103 -20.94 19.17 -8.92
CA ARG A 103 -21.68 20.41 -9.11
C ARG A 103 -22.21 20.47 -10.55
N ASP A 104 -23.52 20.62 -10.70
CA ASP A 104 -24.14 20.87 -12.01
C ASP A 104 -23.88 22.28 -12.54
N LYS A 105 -23.59 23.24 -11.65
CA LYS A 105 -23.41 24.65 -12.00
C LYS A 105 -22.18 25.25 -11.34
N PRO A 106 -21.48 26.17 -12.02
CA PRO A 106 -20.37 26.90 -11.41
C PRO A 106 -20.85 27.73 -10.21
N PRO A 107 -19.98 27.95 -9.19
CA PRO A 107 -20.33 28.80 -8.06
C PRO A 107 -20.57 30.24 -8.51
N GLN A 108 -21.44 30.98 -7.79
CA GLN A 108 -21.67 32.40 -8.09
C GLN A 108 -20.36 33.19 -7.98
N ASN A 109 -20.06 33.99 -8.99
CA ASN A 109 -18.86 34.83 -9.14
C ASN A 109 -17.54 34.09 -9.39
N PHE A 110 -17.55 32.98 -10.12
CA PHE A 110 -16.33 32.35 -10.64
C PHE A 110 -16.19 32.56 -12.16
N PRO A 111 -15.05 33.09 -12.65
CA PRO A 111 -13.91 33.64 -11.90
C PRO A 111 -14.27 34.97 -11.20
N PRO A 112 -13.64 35.28 -10.04
CA PRO A 112 -13.89 36.54 -9.36
C PRO A 112 -13.43 37.72 -10.23
N ASN A 113 -14.17 38.82 -10.18
CA ASN A 113 -13.73 40.10 -10.73
C ASN A 113 -12.40 40.48 -10.06
N LEU A 114 -11.36 40.64 -10.86
CA LEU A 114 -10.12 41.27 -10.42
C LEU A 114 -10.40 42.77 -10.42
N SER A 115 -10.52 43.37 -9.22
CA SER A 115 -10.61 44.83 -9.04
C SER A 115 -9.30 45.50 -9.40
#